data_AF-A0AAV1L998-F1
#
_entry.id   AF-A0AAV1L998-F1
#
_cell.length_a   1.000
_cell.length_b   1.000
_cell.length_c   1.000
_cell.angle_alpha   90.00
_cell.angle_beta   90.00
_cell.angle_gamma   90.00
#
_symmetry.space_group_name_H-M   'P 1'
#
loop_
_entity.id
_entity.type
_entity.pdbx_description
1 polymer ?
#
loop_
_entity_poly.entity_id
_entity_poly.type
_entity_poly.pdbx_seq_one_letter_code
_entity_poly.pdbx_strand_id
1 'polypeptide(L)'
;MDLSEGEVCRICLSVNIRMFALKDTGLQNLYKILTNSFLDDIEGPIIVCFTCHARLIRCRRLQQQAIESNVVLEQLLSGGSMVLSIPSVKTYKSPLLNIVLTHRLLHTQILFIL
;
A
#
# COMPACT_ATOMS: atom_id res chain seq x y z
N MET A 1 36.44 9.74 8.62
CA MET A 1 35.83 9.51 7.30
C MET A 1 34.47 10.13 7.41
N ASP A 2 34.37 11.40 7.02
CA ASP A 2 33.20 12.22 7.29
C ASP A 2 32.17 11.88 6.22
N LEU A 3 31.16 11.10 6.63
CA LEU A 3 29.99 10.82 5.79
C LEU A 3 29.22 12.14 5.67
N SER A 4 29.14 12.67 4.46
CA SER A 4 28.26 13.81 4.20
C SER A 4 26.81 13.33 4.39
N GLU A 5 25.95 14.16 4.99
CA GLU A 5 24.55 13.82 5.31
C GLU A 5 23.72 13.39 4.07
N GLY A 6 24.27 13.55 2.86
CA GLY A 6 23.73 13.08 1.58
C GLY A 6 24.07 11.63 1.20
N GLU A 7 24.76 10.86 2.04
CA GLU A 7 25.30 9.53 1.66
C GLU A 7 24.63 8.35 2.36
N VAL A 8 23.66 8.57 3.24
CA VAL A 8 22.99 7.52 4.03
C VAL A 8 21.53 7.36 3.61
N CYS A 9 21.12 6.14 3.25
CA CYS A 9 19.72 5.83 2.99
C CYS A 9 18.88 5.99 4.26
N ARG A 10 17.85 6.84 4.24
CA ARG A 10 17.02 7.10 5.43
C ARG A 10 16.21 5.88 5.93
N ILE A 11 16.01 4.86 5.10
CA ILE A 11 15.23 3.66 5.46
C ILE A 11 16.12 2.52 5.98
N CYS A 12 17.24 2.24 5.30
CA CYS A 12 18.07 1.07 5.60
C CYS A 12 19.50 1.40 6.03
N LEU A 13 19.82 2.69 6.17
CA LEU A 13 21.11 3.22 6.60
C LEU A 13 22.32 2.81 5.73
N SER A 14 22.08 2.23 4.56
CA SER A 14 23.14 1.89 3.61
C SER A 14 23.81 3.15 3.08
N VAL A 15 25.12 3.04 2.83
CA VAL A 15 25.98 4.10 2.29
C VAL A 15 26.65 3.67 0.98
N ASN A 16 27.25 4.60 0.24
CA ASN A 16 28.02 4.32 -0.99
C ASN A 16 27.23 3.56 -2.08
N ILE A 17 25.92 3.80 -2.15
CA ILE A 17 25.04 3.21 -3.17
C ILE A 17 24.19 4.29 -3.80
N ARG A 18 23.65 4.01 -4.99
CA ARG A 18 22.80 4.97 -5.72
C ARG A 18 21.61 5.40 -4.87
N MET A 19 21.56 6.70 -4.55
CA MET A 19 20.49 7.34 -3.79
C MET A 19 19.52 8.09 -4.72
N PHE A 20 18.30 8.24 -4.24
CA PHE A 20 17.21 8.97 -4.87
C PHE A 20 16.60 9.92 -3.84
N ALA A 21 16.47 11.20 -4.20
CA ALA A 21 15.70 12.14 -3.41
C ALA A 21 14.21 11.85 -3.56
N LEU A 22 13.49 11.86 -2.44
CA LEU A 22 12.03 11.74 -2.40
C LEU A 22 11.33 13.10 -2.51
N LYS A 23 12.08 14.21 -2.44
CA LYS A 23 11.55 15.59 -2.37
C LYS A 23 10.47 15.85 -3.43
N ASP A 24 9.35 16.43 -3.01
CA ASP A 24 8.21 16.83 -3.85
C ASP A 24 7.54 15.67 -4.61
N THR A 25 7.75 14.43 -4.16
CA THR A 25 7.09 13.24 -4.73
C THR A 25 6.02 12.69 -3.79
N GLY A 26 5.00 12.01 -4.34
CA GLY A 26 4.06 11.26 -3.51
C GLY A 26 4.69 10.11 -2.70
N LEU A 27 5.95 9.75 -2.96
CA LEU A 27 6.69 8.79 -2.14
C LEU A 27 7.20 9.41 -0.84
N GLN A 28 7.47 10.72 -0.81
CA GLN A 28 7.81 11.43 0.43
C GLN A 28 6.66 11.40 1.42
N ASN A 29 5.44 11.64 0.95
CA ASN A 29 4.24 11.57 1.79
C ASN A 29 4.01 10.15 2.31
N LEU A 30 4.17 9.14 1.45
CA LEU A 30 4.08 7.75 1.89
C LEU A 30 5.12 7.42 2.96
N TYR A 31 6.36 7.86 2.77
CA TYR A 31 7.41 7.67 3.77
C TYR A 31 7.04 8.34 5.10
N LYS A 32 6.59 9.61 5.09
CA LYS A 32 6.13 10.33 6.30
C LYS A 32 5.04 9.56 7.05
N ILE A 33 4.06 9.00 6.34
CA ILE A 33 2.98 8.17 6.89
C ILE A 33 3.56 6.91 7.55
N LEU A 34 4.44 6.19 6.86
CA LEU A 34 5.00 4.92 7.33
C LEU A 34 5.85 5.07 8.59
N THR A 35 6.57 6.18 8.72
CA THR A 35 7.42 6.45 9.88
C THR A 35 6.69 7.17 11.00
N ASN A 36 5.38 7.44 10.84
CA ASN A 36 4.56 8.24 11.77
C ASN A 36 5.27 9.51 12.26
N SER A 37 6.10 10.06 11.39
CA SER A 37 7.05 11.08 11.76
C SER A 37 6.51 12.40 11.27
N PHE A 38 6.22 13.30 12.21
CA PHE A 38 5.97 14.71 11.98
C PHE A 38 7.26 15.36 11.45
N LEU A 39 7.62 15.07 10.20
CA LEU A 39 8.82 15.59 9.56
C LEU A 39 8.54 16.99 9.01
N ASP A 40 8.12 17.87 9.90
CA ASP A 40 8.24 19.30 9.70
C ASP A 40 9.63 19.77 10.19
N ASP A 41 10.33 18.95 10.99
CA ASP A 41 11.66 19.27 11.56
C ASP A 41 12.86 18.65 10.83
N ILE A 42 12.68 17.79 9.80
CA ILE A 42 13.83 17.37 8.98
C ILE A 42 14.06 18.42 7.90
N GLU A 43 14.94 19.37 8.20
CA GLU A 43 15.54 20.23 7.20
C GLU A 43 16.26 19.36 6.16
N GLY A 44 15.77 19.41 4.91
CA GLY A 44 16.47 18.85 3.76
C GLY A 44 15.75 17.72 3.01
N PRO A 45 16.24 17.38 1.81
CA PRO A 45 15.65 16.35 0.96
C PRO A 45 15.85 14.96 1.59
N ILE A 46 14.76 14.23 1.81
CA ILE A 46 14.83 12.83 2.23
C ILE A 46 15.41 12.01 1.08
N ILE A 47 16.54 11.36 1.31
CA ILE A 47 17.22 10.50 0.34
C ILE A 47 17.13 9.03 0.76
N VAL A 48 16.91 8.16 -0.22
CA VAL A 48 16.82 6.70 -0.02
C VAL A 48 17.56 5.97 -1.13
N CYS A 49 18.09 4.79 -0.84
CA CYS A 49 18.74 3.99 -1.86
C CYS A 49 17.75 3.44 -2.89
N PHE A 50 18.26 3.07 -4.07
CA PHE A 50 17.45 2.52 -5.17
C PHE A 50 16.55 1.34 -4.75
N THR A 51 17.01 0.51 -3.82
CA THR A 51 16.25 -0.65 -3.31
C THR A 51 15.08 -0.20 -2.47
N CYS A 52 15.30 0.73 -1.53
CA CYS A 52 14.24 1.29 -0.70
C CYS A 52 13.27 2.16 -1.51
N HIS A 53 13.76 2.89 -2.50
CA HIS A 53 12.93 3.61 -3.45
C HIS A 53 11.97 2.67 -4.19
N ALA A 54 12.48 1.55 -4.73
CA ALA A 54 11.65 0.54 -5.38
C ALA A 54 10.62 -0.10 -4.42
N ARG A 55 10.99 -0.32 -3.15
CA ARG A 55 10.06 -0.81 -2.11
C ARG A 55 8.96 0.21 -1.83
N LEU A 56 9.27 1.49 -1.68
CA LEU A 56 8.28 2.56 -1.50
C LEU A 56 7.28 2.62 -2.67
N ILE A 57 7.75 2.47 -3.92
CA ILE A 57 6.85 2.40 -5.08
C ILE A 57 5.86 1.23 -4.96
N ARG A 58 6.33 0.06 -4.53
CA ARG A 58 5.46 -1.10 -4.32
C ARG A 58 4.46 -0.87 -3.19
N CYS A 59 4.89 -0.27 -2.09
CA CYS A 59 4.01 0.13 -1.00
C CYS A 59 2.92 1.10 -1.47
N ARG A 60 3.26 2.09 -2.31
CA ARG A 60 2.28 3.03 -2.88
C ARG A 60 1.23 2.32 -3.74
N ARG A 61 1.66 1.36 -4.56
CA ARG A 61 0.74 0.55 -5.37
C ARG A 61 -0.19 -0.28 -4.50
N LEU A 62 0.36 -0.91 -3.45
CA LEU A 62 -0.43 -1.66 -2.48
C LEU A 62 -1.44 -0.78 -1.76
N GLN A 63 -1.03 0.42 -1.32
CA GLN A 63 -1.91 1.40 -0.69
C GLN A 63 -3.06 1.79 -1.61
N GLN A 64 -2.76 2.11 -2.87
CA GLN A 64 -3.78 2.46 -3.87
C GLN A 64 -4.77 1.32 -4.09
N GLN A 65 -4.26 0.09 -4.24
CA GLN A 65 -5.11 -1.10 -4.38
C GLN A 65 -6.00 -1.33 -3.15
N ALA A 66 -5.47 -1.12 -1.94
CA ALA A 66 -6.24 -1.25 -0.71
C ALA A 66 -7.38 -0.22 -0.65
N ILE A 67 -7.09 1.05 -0.97
CA ILE A 67 -8.09 2.13 -1.02
C ILE A 67 -9.20 1.79 -2.02
N GLU A 68 -8.85 1.42 -3.25
CA GLU A 68 -9.81 1.06 -4.30
C GLU A 68 -10.68 -0.13 -3.89
N SER A 69 -10.06 -1.18 -3.33
CA SER A 69 -10.79 -2.35 -2.87
C SER A 69 -11.74 -2.05 -1.70
N ASN A 70 -11.37 -1.12 -0.82
CA ASN A 70 -12.22 -0.71 0.30
C ASN A 70 -13.46 0.05 -0.18
N VAL A 71 -13.32 0.95 -1.17
CA VAL A 71 -14.46 1.66 -1.77
C VAL A 71 -15.46 0.68 -2.37
N VAL A 72 -14.96 -0.32 -3.11
CA VAL A 72 -15.83 -1.38 -3.69
C VAL A 72 -16.51 -2.19 -2.59
N LEU A 73 -15.77 -2.54 -1.53
CA LEU A 73 -16.33 -3.29 -0.40
C LEU A 73 -17.44 -2.50 0.31
N GLU A 74 -17.24 -1.21 0.55
CA GLU A 74 -18.25 -0.34 1.17
C GLU A 74 -19.51 -0.25 0.30
N GLN A 75 -19.38 -0.08 -1.02
CA GLN A 75 -20.52 -0.06 -1.94
C GLN A 75 -21.33 -1.36 -1.90
N LEU A 76 -20.64 -2.52 -1.83
CA LEU A 76 -21.29 -3.83 -1.69
C LEU A 76 -22.01 -3.98 -0.34
N LEU A 77 -21.43 -3.44 0.74
CA LEU A 77 -22.02 -3.49 2.08
C LEU A 77 -23.21 -2.54 2.24
N SER A 78 -23.22 -1.40 1.55
CA SER A 78 -24.33 -0.43 1.58
C SER A 78 -25.57 -0.86 0.78
N GLY A 79 -25.62 -2.09 0.27
CA GLY A 79 -26.80 -2.63 -0.43
C GLY A 79 -27.01 -2.07 -1.85
N GLY A 80 -26.01 -1.38 -2.41
CA GLY A 80 -26.05 -0.93 -3.80
C GLY A 80 -26.00 -2.14 -4.72
N SER A 81 -27.14 -2.51 -5.31
CA SER A 81 -27.19 -3.45 -6.44
C SER A 81 -26.49 -2.80 -7.64
N MET A 82 -25.18 -2.97 -7.73
CA MET A 82 -24.41 -2.58 -8.90
C MET A 82 -23.84 -3.83 -9.54
N VAL A 83 -24.37 -4.15 -10.73
CA VAL A 83 -23.81 -5.14 -11.64
C VAL A 83 -22.35 -4.76 -11.88
N LEU A 84 -21.45 -5.53 -11.28
CA LEU A 84 -20.01 -5.37 -11.41
C LEU A 84 -19.61 -5.60 -12.86
N SER A 85 -19.62 -4.52 -13.65
CA SER A 85 -18.83 -4.43 -14.87
C SER A 85 -17.37 -4.27 -14.45
N ILE A 86 -16.81 -5.29 -13.79
CA ILE A 86 -15.38 -5.36 -13.54
C ILE A 86 -14.76 -5.58 -14.93
N PRO A 87 -14.04 -4.60 -15.52
CA PRO A 87 -13.26 -4.89 -16.70
C PRO A 87 -12.13 -5.78 -16.22
N SER A 88 -12.28 -7.10 -16.42
CA SER A 88 -11.31 -8.15 -16.12
C SER A 88 -10.21 -7.70 -15.15
N VAL A 89 -10.49 -7.82 -13.85
CA VAL A 89 -9.41 -7.97 -12.88
C VAL A 89 -8.55 -9.09 -13.45
N LYS A 90 -7.38 -8.73 -14.00
CA LYS A 90 -6.32 -9.71 -14.23
C LYS A 90 -6.15 -10.35 -12.87
N THR A 91 -6.64 -11.58 -12.76
CA THR A 91 -6.71 -12.36 -11.54
C THR A 91 -5.37 -12.27 -10.84
N TYR A 92 -5.29 -11.40 -9.84
CA TYR A 92 -4.20 -11.48 -8.89
C TYR A 92 -4.49 -12.77 -8.13
N LYS A 93 -3.78 -13.84 -8.49
CA LYS A 93 -3.79 -15.12 -7.78
C LYS A 93 -3.21 -14.89 -6.39
N SER A 94 -3.94 -14.22 -5.50
CA SER A 94 -3.69 -14.33 -4.07
C SER A 94 -4.43 -15.58 -3.58
N PRO A 95 -3.77 -16.46 -2.80
CA PRO A 95 -4.43 -17.60 -2.17
C PRO A 95 -5.57 -17.23 -1.20
N LEU A 96 -5.74 -15.94 -0.90
CA LEU A 96 -6.62 -15.44 0.16
C LEU A 96 -8.06 -15.18 -0.29
N LEU A 97 -8.34 -15.16 -1.61
CA LEU A 97 -9.70 -14.91 -2.12
C LEU A 97 -10.67 -16.08 -1.81
N ASN A 98 -10.16 -17.28 -1.52
CA ASN A 98 -10.97 -18.43 -1.13
C ASN A 98 -11.52 -18.36 0.30
N ILE A 99 -10.99 -17.47 1.16
CA ILE A 99 -11.40 -17.40 2.57
C ILE A 99 -12.66 -16.53 2.74
N VAL A 100 -12.77 -15.45 1.97
CA VAL A 100 -13.88 -14.50 2.13
C VAL A 100 -15.18 -15.04 1.51
N LEU A 101 -15.09 -15.81 0.43
CA LEU A 101 -16.27 -16.38 -0.25
C LEU A 101 -16.84 -17.62 0.46
N THR A 102 -16.03 -18.37 1.21
CA THR A 102 -16.50 -19.57 1.93
C THR A 102 -17.25 -19.24 3.22
N HIS A 103 -16.96 -18.10 3.86
CA HIS A 103 -17.63 -17.72 5.11
C HIS A 103 -19.08 -17.21 4.91
N ARG A 104 -19.47 -16.82 3.69
CA ARG A 104 -20.85 -16.41 3.36
C ARG A 104 -21.74 -17.53 2.82
N LEU A 105 -21.19 -18.68 2.42
CA LEU A 105 -22.00 -19.82 1.97
C LEU A 105 -22.47 -20.74 3.11
N LEU A 106 -21.81 -20.69 4.28
CA LEU A 106 -22.19 -21.50 5.44
C LEU A 106 -23.27 -20.85 6.32
N HIS A 107 -23.44 -19.53 6.29
CA HIS A 107 -24.41 -18.84 7.15
C HIS A 107 -25.80 -18.64 6.54
N THR A 108 -25.97 -18.86 5.23
CA THR A 108 -27.28 -18.70 4.53
C THR A 108 -28.01 -20.00 4.23
N GLN A 109 -27.48 -21.17 4.61
CA GLN A 109 -28.16 -22.46 4.41
C GLN A 109 -28.70 -23.13 5.70
N ILE A 110 -28.65 -22.48 6.87
CA ILE A 110 -29.16 -23.06 8.13
C ILE A 110 -30.49 -22.43 8.60
N LEU A 111 -31.08 -21.47 7.88
CA LEU A 111 -32.36 -20.85 8.29
C LEU A 111 -33.56 -21.14 7.38
N PHE A 112 -33.53 -22.23 6.61
CA PHE A 112 -34.68 -22.68 5.78
C PHE A 112 -35.15 -24.11 6.06
N ILE A 113 -34.73 -24.73 7.17
CA ILE A 113 -35.32 -25.98 7.65
C ILE A 113 -35.45 -25.87 9.18
N LEU A 114 -36.56 -25.28 9.64
CA LEU A 114 -37.32 -25.64 10.84
C LEU A 114 -38.68 -24.96 10.76
#